data_AF-A0A6L9QUW5-F1
#
_entry.id   AF-A0A6L9QUW5-F1
#
_cell.length_a   1.000
_cell.length_b   1.000
_cell.length_c   1.000
_cell.angle_alpha   90.00
_cell.angle_beta   90.00
_cell.angle_gamma   90.00
#
_symmetry.space_group_name_H-M   'P 1'
#
loop_
_entity.id
_entity.type
_entity.pdbx_description
1 polymer ?
#
loop_
_entity_poly.entity_id
_entity_poly.type
_entity_poly.pdbx_seq_one_letter_code
_entity_poly.pdbx_strand_id
1 'polypeptide(L)'
;MSRGTVAGDPVRAGILQAAAAVLAERGASAGMADIAAAAGVERAVLDRCFPSRDALLLALYEAALTDLASRLESARLDTVPIEEAVARMTRATLAAACRHRVLGL
;
A
#
# COMPACT_ATOMS: atom_id res chain seq x y z
N MET A 1 -22.19 1.56 24.44
CA MET A 1 -22.14 0.46 23.45
C MET A 1 -21.75 1.06 22.11
N SER A 2 -20.70 0.53 21.47
CA SER A 2 -20.34 0.60 20.02
C SER A 2 -18.84 0.34 19.84
N ARG A 3 -18.41 -0.91 20.02
CA ARG A 3 -17.04 -1.41 19.75
C ARG A 3 -16.87 -1.79 18.25
N GLY A 4 -17.31 -0.92 17.33
CA GLY A 4 -17.55 -1.30 15.92
C GLY A 4 -16.46 -0.96 14.89
N THR A 5 -15.47 -0.11 15.17
CA THR A 5 -14.63 0.47 14.10
C THR A 5 -13.15 0.11 14.14
N VAL A 6 -12.65 -0.56 15.18
CA VAL A 6 -11.22 -0.93 15.28
C VAL A 6 -10.89 -2.23 14.53
N ALA A 7 -11.88 -3.04 14.14
CA ALA A 7 -11.66 -4.28 13.40
C ALA A 7 -11.69 -4.09 11.86
N GLY A 8 -12.34 -3.03 11.37
CA GLY A 8 -12.40 -2.72 9.94
C GLY A 8 -11.06 -2.27 9.36
N ASP A 9 -10.28 -1.54 10.17
CA ASP A 9 -8.98 -1.00 9.79
C ASP A 9 -7.86 -2.05 9.64
N PRO A 10 -7.64 -2.97 10.61
CA PRO A 10 -6.58 -3.97 10.50
C PRO A 10 -6.87 -5.01 9.43
N VAL A 11 -8.13 -5.39 9.22
CA VAL A 11 -8.51 -6.31 8.13
C VAL A 11 -8.27 -5.64 6.78
N ARG A 12 -8.70 -4.38 6.61
CA ARG A 12 -8.48 -3.63 5.37
C ARG A 12 -6.98 -3.43 5.09
N ALA A 13 -6.19 -3.10 6.11
CA ALA A 13 -4.74 -2.97 6.01
C ALA A 13 -4.07 -4.31 5.67
N GLY A 14 -4.50 -5.41 6.30
CA GLY A 14 -4.02 -6.76 5.99
C GLY A 14 -4.29 -7.18 4.55
N ILE A 15 -5.49 -6.87 4.04
CA ILE A 15 -5.84 -7.09 2.63
C ILE A 15 -4.95 -6.26 1.71
N LEU A 16 -4.68 -4.98 2.02
CA LEU A 16 -3.78 -4.15 1.21
C LEU A 16 -2.35 -4.69 1.19
N GLN A 17 -1.82 -5.17 2.32
CA GLN A 17 -0.48 -5.78 2.37
C GLN A 17 -0.42 -7.05 1.51
N ALA A 18 -1.41 -7.94 1.63
CA ALA A 18 -1.48 -9.14 0.82
C ALA A 18 -1.65 -8.82 -0.68
N ALA A 19 -2.51 -7.84 -1.01
CA ALA A 19 -2.72 -7.39 -2.39
C ALA A 19 -1.42 -6.84 -3.00
N ALA A 20 -0.67 -6.03 -2.25
CA ALA A 20 0.62 -5.51 -2.70
C ALA A 20 1.61 -6.65 -3.01
N ALA A 21 1.69 -7.67 -2.15
CA ALA A 21 2.57 -8.82 -2.38
C ALA A 21 2.13 -9.67 -3.59
N VAL A 22 0.84 -9.99 -3.71
CA VAL A 22 0.32 -10.82 -4.80
C VAL A 22 0.45 -10.12 -6.16
N LEU A 23 0.13 -8.84 -6.23
CA LEU A 23 0.33 -8.05 -7.44
C LEU A 23 1.82 -7.98 -7.79
N ALA A 24 2.73 -8.05 -6.81
CA ALA A 24 4.17 -7.93 -7.04
C ALA A 24 4.72 -9.09 -7.84
N GLU A 25 4.25 -10.27 -7.48
CA GLU A 25 4.69 -11.52 -8.06
C GLU A 25 4.01 -11.78 -9.41
N ARG A 26 2.74 -11.39 -9.55
CA ARG A 26 1.87 -11.86 -10.65
C ARG A 26 1.33 -10.74 -11.55
N GLY A 27 1.51 -9.48 -11.17
CA GLY A 27 1.03 -8.31 -11.91
C GLY A 27 -0.47 -8.37 -12.21
N ALA A 28 -0.83 -8.02 -13.46
CA ALA A 28 -2.23 -7.98 -13.91
C ALA A 28 -2.94 -9.35 -13.89
N SER A 29 -2.21 -10.47 -13.84
CA SER A 29 -2.81 -11.81 -13.84
C SER A 29 -3.44 -12.20 -12.50
N ALA A 30 -3.05 -11.57 -11.40
CA ALA A 30 -3.64 -11.83 -10.09
C ALA A 30 -5.08 -11.33 -10.03
N GLY A 31 -6.02 -12.22 -9.71
CA GLY A 31 -7.43 -11.90 -9.54
C GLY A 31 -7.77 -11.48 -8.11
N MET A 32 -8.98 -10.94 -7.91
CA MET A 32 -9.47 -10.58 -6.58
C MET A 32 -9.66 -11.79 -5.65
N ALA A 33 -9.87 -13.00 -6.22
CA ALA A 33 -9.94 -14.24 -5.45
C ALA A 33 -8.56 -14.67 -4.90
N ASP A 34 -7.50 -14.52 -5.70
CA ASP A 34 -6.13 -14.81 -5.25
C ASP A 34 -5.72 -13.90 -4.08
N ILE A 35 -6.11 -12.63 -4.16
CA ILE A 35 -5.84 -11.64 -3.12
C ILE A 35 -6.60 -11.99 -1.82
N ALA A 36 -7.87 -12.39 -1.92
CA ALA A 36 -8.64 -12.83 -0.76
C ALA A 36 -7.99 -14.04 -0.07
N ALA A 37 -7.57 -15.03 -0.87
CA ALA A 37 -6.89 -16.21 -0.38
C ALA A 37 -5.56 -15.88 0.30
N ALA A 38 -4.73 -15.01 -0.32
CA ALA A 38 -3.46 -14.58 0.26
C ALA A 38 -3.63 -13.76 1.55
N ALA A 39 -4.72 -12.98 1.65
CA ALA A 39 -5.06 -12.23 2.85
C ALA A 39 -5.70 -13.09 3.95
N GLY A 40 -6.04 -14.35 3.67
CA GLY A 40 -6.73 -15.23 4.61
C GLY A 40 -8.16 -14.78 4.94
N VAL A 41 -8.82 -14.07 4.01
CA VAL A 41 -10.19 -13.56 4.20
C VAL A 41 -11.16 -14.17 3.18
N GLU A 42 -12.43 -14.22 3.54
CA GLU A 42 -13.49 -14.59 2.58
C GLU A 42 -13.65 -13.55 1.47
N ARG A 43 -14.03 -13.98 0.27
CA ARG A 43 -14.30 -13.10 -0.87
C ARG A 43 -15.31 -12.00 -0.53
N ALA A 44 -16.36 -12.32 0.22
CA ALA A 44 -17.37 -11.36 0.66
C ALA A 44 -16.83 -10.29 1.61
N VAL A 45 -15.84 -10.62 2.45
CA VAL A 45 -15.16 -9.65 3.31
C VAL A 45 -14.31 -8.71 2.46
N LEU A 46 -13.57 -9.26 1.48
CA LEU A 46 -12.78 -8.46 0.56
C LEU A 46 -13.66 -7.52 -0.26
N ASP A 47 -14.76 -8.01 -0.84
CA ASP A 47 -15.67 -7.18 -1.65
C ASP A 47 -16.37 -6.09 -0.83
N ARG A 48 -16.63 -6.33 0.46
CA ARG A 48 -17.14 -5.30 1.38
C ARG A 48 -16.10 -4.21 1.65
N CYS A 49 -14.82 -4.58 1.77
CA CYS A 49 -13.73 -3.63 1.98
C CYS A 49 -13.35 -2.88 0.68
N PHE A 50 -13.43 -3.57 -0.45
CA PHE A 50 -13.00 -3.10 -1.77
C PHE A 50 -13.99 -3.62 -2.83
N PRO A 51 -15.01 -2.81 -3.20
CA PRO A 51 -16.09 -3.26 -4.09
C PRO A 51 -15.65 -3.52 -5.53
N SER A 52 -14.46 -3.05 -5.92
CA SER A 52 -13.88 -3.29 -7.23
C SER A 52 -12.36 -3.42 -7.14
N ARG A 53 -11.76 -3.99 -8.19
CA ARG A 53 -10.30 -4.03 -8.35
C ARG A 53 -9.74 -2.61 -8.38
N ASP A 54 -10.40 -1.68 -9.05
CA ASP A 54 -9.96 -0.28 -9.14
C ASP A 54 -9.98 0.39 -7.76
N ALA A 55 -10.98 0.12 -6.94
CA ALA A 55 -11.04 0.64 -5.56
C ALA A 55 -9.90 0.08 -4.69
N LEU A 56 -9.52 -1.19 -4.89
CA LEU A 56 -8.35 -1.78 -4.24
C LEU A 56 -7.04 -1.13 -4.72
N LEU A 57 -6.88 -0.96 -6.04
CA LEU A 57 -5.70 -0.34 -6.62
C LEU A 57 -5.55 1.12 -6.17
N LEU A 58 -6.63 1.89 -6.15
CA LEU A 58 -6.64 3.27 -5.65
C LEU A 58 -6.18 3.32 -4.19
N ALA A 59 -6.72 2.46 -3.34
CA ALA A 59 -6.32 2.38 -1.94
C ALA A 59 -4.86 1.95 -1.76
N LEU A 60 -4.32 1.10 -2.65
CA LEU A 60 -2.90 0.77 -2.69
C LEU A 60 -2.03 1.99 -3.06
N TYR A 61 -2.45 2.79 -4.05
CA TYR A 61 -1.76 4.03 -4.40
C TYR A 61 -1.78 5.05 -3.26
N GLU A 62 -2.92 5.24 -2.59
CA GLU A 62 -3.04 6.13 -1.43
C GLU A 62 -2.14 5.68 -0.26
N ALA A 63 -2.10 4.38 0.02
CA ALA A 63 -1.22 3.81 1.03
C ALA A 63 0.27 4.02 0.67
N ALA A 64 0.62 3.84 -0.60
CA ALA A 64 1.98 4.08 -1.10
C ALA A 64 2.42 5.54 -0.95
N LEU A 65 1.54 6.48 -1.32
CA LEU A 65 1.80 7.91 -1.18
C LEU A 65 1.93 8.32 0.29
N THR A 66 1.13 7.73 1.17
CA THR A 66 1.21 7.97 2.62
C THR A 66 2.51 7.44 3.22
N ASP A 67 2.96 6.24 2.83
CA ASP A 67 4.28 5.69 3.25
C ASP A 67 5.42 6.59 2.74
N LEU A 68 5.34 7.05 1.49
CA LEU A 68 6.33 7.96 0.92
C LEU A 68 6.36 9.30 1.67
N ALA A 69 5.20 9.93 1.92
CA ALA A 69 5.11 11.18 2.67
C ALA A 69 5.72 11.05 4.07
N SER A 70 5.38 9.97 4.80
CA SER A 70 5.93 9.67 6.12
C SER A 70 7.46 9.49 6.09
N ARG A 71 7.99 8.82 5.07
CA ARG A 71 9.45 8.66 4.89
C ARG A 71 10.16 9.96 4.58
N LEU A 72 9.55 10.82 3.75
CA LEU A 72 10.11 12.13 3.41
C LEU A 72 10.12 13.05 4.65
N GLU A 73 9.04 13.04 5.43
CA GLU A 73 8.98 13.76 6.71
C GLU A 73 10.04 13.23 7.69
N SER A 74 10.18 11.91 7.80
CA SER A 74 11.19 11.27 8.65
C SER A 74 12.63 11.55 8.19
N ALA A 75 12.84 11.86 6.91
CA ALA A 75 14.16 12.18 6.36
C ALA A 75 14.66 13.58 6.77
N ARG A 76 13.78 14.42 7.35
CA ARG A 76 14.08 15.76 7.89
C ARG A 76 14.91 16.58 6.91
N LEU A 77 14.41 16.68 5.69
CA LEU A 77 15.13 17.26 4.55
C LEU A 77 15.47 18.74 4.77
N ASP A 78 14.69 19.43 5.60
CA ASP A 78 14.86 20.82 6.04
C ASP A 78 16.00 21.02 7.05
N THR A 79 16.54 19.93 7.63
CA THR A 79 17.60 19.98 8.66
C THR A 79 19.01 19.79 8.10
N VAL A 80 19.16 19.64 6.79
CA VAL A 80 20.43 19.34 6.12
C VAL A 80 20.67 20.25 4.92
N PRO A 81 21.93 20.43 4.47
CA PRO A 81 22.23 21.11 3.21
C PRO A 81 21.50 20.47 2.02
N ILE A 82 21.17 21.28 1.01
CA ILE A 82 20.33 20.86 -0.12
C ILE A 82 20.85 19.62 -0.87
N GLU A 83 22.18 19.47 -0.98
CA GLU A 83 22.79 18.31 -1.62
C GLU A 83 22.47 16.99 -0.89
N GLU A 84 22.53 17.02 0.45
CA GLU A 84 22.18 15.88 1.31
C GLU A 84 20.66 15.65 1.33
N ALA A 85 19.86 16.73 1.32
CA ALA A 85 18.41 16.63 1.21
C ALA A 85 17.99 15.91 -0.08
N VAL A 86 18.60 16.26 -1.22
CA VAL A 86 18.32 15.62 -2.51
C VAL A 86 18.70 14.14 -2.49
N ALA A 87 19.85 13.78 -1.90
CA ALA A 87 20.25 12.38 -1.75
C ALA A 87 19.26 11.56 -0.90
N ARG A 88 18.79 12.12 0.23
CA ARG A 88 17.80 11.48 1.11
C ARG A 88 16.43 11.33 0.46
N MET A 89 15.95 12.39 -0.19
CA MET A 89 14.71 12.37 -0.96
C MET A 89 14.76 11.30 -2.05
N THR A 90 15.84 11.26 -2.84
CA THR A 90 16.02 10.27 -3.90
C THR A 90 15.97 8.85 -3.35
N ARG A 91 16.65 8.59 -2.22
CA ARG A 91 16.64 7.27 -1.57
C ARG A 91 15.25 6.89 -1.02
N ALA A 92 14.54 7.83 -0.40
CA ALA A 92 13.20 7.61 0.11
C ALA A 92 12.21 7.28 -1.03
N THR A 93 12.28 8.04 -2.13
CA THR A 93 11.47 7.82 -3.33
C THR A 93 11.80 6.49 -4.00
N LEU A 94 13.09 6.15 -4.17
CA LEU A 94 13.49 4.86 -4.75
C LEU A 94 13.05 3.68 -3.87
N ALA A 95 13.17 3.79 -2.55
CA ALA A 95 12.75 2.73 -1.63
C ALA A 95 11.23 2.53 -1.67
N ALA A 96 10.44 3.61 -1.77
CA ALA A 96 9.00 3.53 -1.94
C ALA A 96 8.64 2.97 -3.33
N ALA A 97 9.28 3.46 -4.40
CA ALA A 97 9.04 3.01 -5.76
C ALA A 97 9.35 1.53 -5.96
N CYS A 98 10.46 1.01 -5.42
CA CYS A 98 10.80 -0.42 -5.52
C CYS A 98 9.79 -1.33 -4.81
N ARG A 99 9.13 -0.85 -3.75
CA ARG A 99 8.05 -1.58 -3.06
C ARG A 99 6.77 -1.64 -3.91
N HIS A 100 6.56 -0.67 -4.79
CA HIS A 100 5.34 -0.50 -5.58
C HIS A 100 5.51 -0.66 -7.11
N ARG A 101 6.72 -0.93 -7.63
CA ARG A 101 6.99 -1.25 -9.07
C ARG A 101 6.15 -2.41 -9.64
N VAL A 102 5.59 -3.16 -8.72
CA VAL A 102 4.50 -4.12 -8.80
C VAL A 102 3.23 -3.61 -9.49
N LEU A 103 2.93 -2.32 -9.38
CA LEU A 103 1.69 -1.70 -9.87
C LEU A 103 1.72 -1.32 -11.36
N GLY A 104 2.72 -1.80 -12.11
CA GLY A 104 2.72 -1.73 -13.57
C GLY A 104 2.69 -0.30 -14.12
N LEU A 105 3.55 0.59 -13.60
CA LEU A 105 3.96 1.79 -14.34
C LEU A 105 5.11 1.44 -15.29
#